data_AF-A0A7V9T021-F1
#
_entry.id   AF-A0A7V9T021-F1
#
_cell.length_a   1.000
_cell.length_b   1.000
_cell.length_c   1.000
_cell.angle_alpha   90.00
_cell.angle_beta   90.00
_cell.angle_gamma   90.00
#
_symmetry.space_group_name_H-M   'P 1'
#
loop_
_entity.id
_entity.type
_entity.pdbx_description
1 polymer ?
#
loop_
_entity_poly.entity_id
_entity_poly.type
_entity_poly.pdbx_seq_one_letter_code
_entity_poly.pdbx_strand_id
1 'polypeptide(L)'
;MGDPSDWFLTPRERGNIDSAIDRRRGDGRAWTDGNAVEALVHGRTYFRRLLGELRRLDRGAWVHFTDWRGDGDERLDGEGTELGTVLSNLARRGVHVRGLIWRSHPDQARLSEQEAVHLAETVNQAGGEVLLDERVRRAGSHHQKLVLLRHPGSEDDDVAFVGGIDLCHGRADDEDHHGDPQPVALDDRYGPTPPWHDVQLQIRGPAIGDLAWT
;
A
#
# COMPACT_ATOMS: atom_id res chain seq x y z
N MET A 1 15.86 -20.61 19.49
CA MET A 1 15.24 -20.29 18.19
C MET A 1 16.09 -20.99 17.13
N GLY A 2 15.49 -21.68 16.15
CA GLY A 2 16.23 -22.36 15.08
C GLY A 2 16.99 -21.38 14.19
N ASP A 3 17.88 -21.87 13.32
CA ASP A 3 18.55 -21.02 12.34
C ASP A 3 17.48 -20.49 11.36
N PRO A 4 17.39 -19.17 11.07
CA PRO A 4 16.50 -18.66 10.03
C PRO A 4 16.65 -19.38 8.68
N SER A 5 17.83 -19.93 8.36
CA SER A 5 18.02 -20.73 7.14
C SER A 5 17.22 -22.03 7.11
N ASP A 6 16.73 -22.51 8.26
CA ASP A 6 15.87 -23.69 8.33
C ASP A 6 14.45 -23.41 7.80
N TRP A 7 14.05 -22.14 7.74
CA TRP A 7 12.69 -21.71 7.40
C TRP A 7 12.61 -20.86 6.12
N PHE A 8 13.68 -20.13 5.81
CA PHE A 8 13.71 -19.22 4.67
C PHE A 8 14.52 -19.77 3.50
N LEU A 9 13.97 -19.62 2.29
CA LEU A 9 14.64 -20.00 1.05
C LEU A 9 15.82 -19.06 0.78
N THR A 10 16.94 -19.61 0.31
CA THR A 10 18.04 -18.84 -0.29
C THR A 10 17.62 -18.24 -1.65
N PRO A 11 18.39 -17.28 -2.21
CA PRO A 11 18.11 -16.75 -3.56
C PRO A 11 18.06 -17.84 -4.63
N ARG A 12 18.88 -18.89 -4.49
CA ARG A 12 18.87 -20.04 -5.40
C ARG A 12 17.59 -20.87 -5.26
N GLU A 13 17.17 -21.13 -4.03
CA GLU A 13 15.97 -21.93 -3.74
C GLU A 13 14.66 -21.20 -4.05
N ARG A 14 14.65 -19.87 -4.03
CA ARG A 14 13.51 -19.05 -4.49
C ARG A 14 13.12 -19.40 -5.94
N GLY A 15 14.07 -19.85 -6.76
CA GLY A 15 13.80 -20.31 -8.13
C GLY A 15 13.40 -19.20 -9.11
N ASN A 16 13.62 -17.94 -8.75
CA ASN A 16 13.33 -16.78 -9.61
C ASN A 16 14.64 -16.05 -9.96
N ILE A 17 15.25 -16.43 -11.08
CA ILE A 17 16.55 -15.91 -11.55
C ILE A 17 16.50 -14.43 -11.97
N ASP A 18 15.32 -13.93 -12.32
CA ASP A 18 15.11 -12.56 -12.75
C ASP A 18 15.00 -11.60 -11.55
N SER A 19 14.82 -12.14 -10.34
CA SER A 19 14.76 -11.35 -9.12
C SER A 19 16.14 -10.77 -8.76
N ALA A 20 16.16 -9.49 -8.40
CA ALA A 20 17.34 -8.77 -7.94
C ALA A 20 17.18 -8.15 -6.54
N ILE A 21 16.06 -8.42 -5.86
CA ILE A 21 15.64 -7.75 -4.62
C ILE A 21 16.68 -7.85 -3.49
N ASP A 22 17.40 -8.97 -3.41
CA ASP A 22 18.43 -9.24 -2.39
C ASP A 22 19.84 -8.82 -2.80
N ARG A 23 20.07 -8.45 -4.07
CA ARG A 23 21.42 -8.17 -4.59
C ARG A 23 22.09 -7.01 -3.88
N ARG A 24 21.31 -6.03 -3.41
CA ARG A 24 21.82 -4.84 -2.69
C ARG A 24 22.63 -5.20 -1.44
N ARG A 25 22.38 -6.35 -0.82
CA ARG A 25 23.07 -6.77 0.42
C ARG A 25 24.40 -7.46 0.15
N GLY A 26 24.52 -8.16 -0.97
CA GLY A 26 25.74 -8.91 -1.33
C GLY A 26 26.11 -10.06 -0.37
N ASP A 27 25.23 -10.40 0.58
CA ASP A 27 25.47 -11.42 1.62
C ASP A 27 24.93 -12.81 1.25
N GLY A 28 24.32 -12.94 0.07
CA GLY A 28 23.75 -14.19 -0.42
C GLY A 28 22.48 -14.64 0.30
N ARG A 29 21.92 -13.83 1.21
CA ARG A 29 20.67 -14.13 1.93
C ARG A 29 19.49 -13.55 1.20
N ALA A 30 18.38 -14.30 1.14
CA ALA A 30 17.13 -13.87 0.52
C ALA A 30 16.14 -13.24 1.53
N TRP A 31 16.57 -13.08 2.78
CA TRP A 31 15.81 -12.50 3.88
C TRP A 31 16.67 -11.50 4.66
N THR A 32 16.01 -10.76 5.55
CA THR A 32 16.65 -9.82 6.47
C THR A 32 16.31 -10.19 7.92
N ASP A 33 17.22 -9.86 8.83
CA ASP A 33 16.99 -9.91 10.28
C ASP A 33 16.90 -8.47 10.85
N GLY A 34 16.58 -8.35 12.14
CA GLY A 34 16.50 -7.05 12.81
C GLY A 34 15.31 -6.17 12.41
N ASN A 35 14.29 -6.75 11.76
CA ASN A 35 13.07 -6.02 11.41
C ASN A 35 12.11 -5.94 12.59
N ALA A 36 11.44 -4.80 12.73
CA ALA A 36 10.23 -4.69 13.55
C ALA A 36 9.01 -4.88 12.63
N VAL A 37 8.15 -5.84 12.97
CA VAL A 37 6.95 -6.17 12.20
C VAL A 37 5.75 -6.21 13.13
N GLU A 38 4.73 -5.41 12.84
CA GLU A 38 3.47 -5.33 13.58
C GLU A 38 2.31 -5.69 12.64
N ALA A 39 1.44 -6.62 13.06
CA ALA A 39 0.23 -6.94 12.32
C ALA A 39 -0.89 -5.97 12.71
N LEU A 40 -1.42 -5.26 11.72
CA LEU A 40 -2.55 -4.36 11.84
C LEU A 40 -3.79 -5.10 11.33
N VAL A 41 -4.58 -5.62 12.26
CA VAL A 41 -5.80 -6.35 11.95
C VAL A 41 -6.93 -5.36 11.70
N HIS A 42 -7.64 -5.55 10.58
CA HIS A 42 -8.72 -4.71 10.07
C HIS A 42 -8.28 -3.37 9.45
N GLY A 43 -9.04 -2.90 8.46
CA GLY A 43 -8.70 -1.70 7.71
C GLY A 43 -8.74 -0.42 8.54
N ARG A 44 -9.65 -0.30 9.52
CA ARG A 44 -9.69 0.87 10.40
C ARG A 44 -8.42 1.03 11.24
N THR A 45 -7.87 -0.07 11.74
CA THR A 45 -6.59 -0.07 12.45
C THR A 45 -5.46 0.37 11.54
N TYR A 46 -5.42 -0.19 10.32
CA TYR A 46 -4.41 0.15 9.32
C TYR A 46 -4.49 1.61 8.88
N PHE A 47 -5.66 2.08 8.44
CA PHE A 47 -5.84 3.44 7.90
C PHE A 47 -5.52 4.52 8.93
N ARG A 48 -5.89 4.32 10.21
CA ARG A 48 -5.49 5.21 11.31
C ARG A 48 -3.98 5.26 11.49
N ARG A 49 -3.32 4.11 11.47
CA ARG A 49 -1.86 4.05 11.60
C ARG A 49 -1.17 4.71 10.41
N LEU A 50 -1.62 4.42 9.19
CA LEU A 50 -1.11 5.03 7.96
C LEU A 50 -1.25 6.55 8.00
N LEU A 51 -2.43 7.07 8.35
CA LEU A 51 -2.66 8.52 8.46
C LEU A 51 -1.73 9.17 9.48
N GLY A 52 -1.50 8.50 10.61
CA GLY A 52 -0.54 8.94 11.64
C GLY A 52 0.87 9.11 11.09
N GLU A 53 1.37 8.14 10.33
CA GLU A 53 2.70 8.20 9.71
C GLU A 53 2.75 9.25 8.58
N LEU A 54 1.74 9.32 7.72
CA LEU A 54 1.64 10.32 6.64
C LEU A 54 1.71 11.76 7.19
N ARG A 55 1.05 12.03 8.32
CA ARG A 55 1.06 13.35 8.97
C ARG A 55 2.44 13.77 9.49
N ARG A 56 3.35 12.83 9.74
CA ARG A 56 4.71 13.09 10.22
C ARG A 56 5.70 13.41 9.08
N LEU A 57 5.31 13.19 7.83
CA LEU A 57 6.19 13.44 6.69
C LEU A 57 6.37 14.94 6.49
N ASP A 58 7.61 15.36 6.26
CA ASP A 58 7.99 16.74 5.95
C ASP A 58 8.62 16.85 4.55
N ARG A 59 8.89 18.09 4.12
CA ARG A 59 9.49 18.37 2.81
C ARG A 59 10.72 17.49 2.55
N GLY A 60 10.78 16.88 1.37
CA GLY A 60 11.86 16.00 0.94
C GLY A 60 11.64 14.52 1.29
N ALA A 61 10.67 14.19 2.15
CA ALA A 61 10.25 12.82 2.37
C ALA A 61 9.59 12.22 1.12
N TRP A 62 9.46 10.89 1.07
CA TRP A 62 8.82 10.17 -0.03
C TRP A 62 7.63 9.35 0.45
N VAL A 63 6.58 9.34 -0.36
CA VAL A 63 5.48 8.37 -0.30
C VAL A 63 5.49 7.61 -1.61
N HIS A 64 5.77 6.31 -1.56
CA HIS A 64 5.55 5.41 -2.69
C HIS A 64 4.37 4.52 -2.36
N PHE A 65 3.46 4.29 -3.30
CA PHE A 65 2.41 3.31 -3.09
C PHE A 65 2.04 2.53 -4.35
N THR A 66 1.58 1.30 -4.14
CA THR A 66 0.94 0.47 -5.17
C THR A 66 -0.38 -0.03 -4.64
N ASP A 67 -1.41 -0.05 -5.48
CA ASP A 67 -2.69 -0.66 -5.15
C ASP A 67 -3.31 -1.33 -6.37
N TRP A 68 -4.15 -2.32 -6.12
CA TRP A 68 -5.02 -2.88 -7.15
C TRP A 68 -6.19 -1.94 -7.46
N ARG A 69 -6.65 -1.21 -6.44
CA ARG A 69 -7.67 -0.16 -6.54
C ARG A 69 -7.35 0.96 -5.55
N GLY A 70 -7.47 2.20 -5.99
CA GLY A 70 -7.37 3.38 -5.11
C GLY A 70 -8.56 4.29 -5.33
N ASP A 71 -9.29 4.62 -4.26
CA ASP A 71 -10.43 5.54 -4.30
C ASP A 71 -10.01 6.86 -3.62
N GLY A 72 -10.15 7.98 -4.33
CA GLY A 72 -9.61 9.27 -3.87
C GLY A 72 -10.36 9.87 -2.69
N ASP A 73 -11.63 9.51 -2.52
CA ASP A 73 -12.52 9.94 -1.45
C ASP A 73 -12.58 8.96 -0.26
N GLU A 74 -11.80 7.86 -0.28
CA GLU A 74 -11.66 6.95 0.86
C GLU A 74 -11.13 7.71 2.09
N ARG A 75 -11.83 7.62 3.22
CA ARG A 75 -11.52 8.36 4.45
C ARG A 75 -10.67 7.51 5.38
N LEU A 76 -9.41 7.90 5.58
CA LEU A 76 -8.50 7.14 6.44
C LEU A 76 -8.89 7.14 7.94
N ASP A 77 -9.52 8.22 8.42
CA ASP A 77 -10.03 8.36 9.79
C ASP A 77 -11.12 9.47 9.87
N GLY A 78 -12.16 9.36 9.03
CA GLY A 78 -13.29 10.29 9.01
C GLY A 78 -13.13 11.50 8.07
N GLU A 79 -14.02 12.48 8.20
CA GLU A 79 -14.08 13.63 7.26
C GLU A 79 -12.80 14.47 7.26
N GLY A 80 -12.38 14.89 6.07
CA GLY A 80 -11.14 15.67 5.89
C GLY A 80 -9.87 14.81 5.85
N THR A 81 -10.03 13.48 5.86
CA THR A 81 -8.92 12.50 5.73
C THR A 81 -9.02 11.70 4.43
N GLU A 82 -9.72 12.23 3.43
CA GLU A 82 -9.84 11.63 2.10
C GLU A 82 -8.45 11.43 1.50
N LEU A 83 -8.18 10.24 0.97
CA LEU A 83 -6.87 9.84 0.47
C LEU A 83 -6.27 10.86 -0.50
N GLY A 84 -7.05 11.29 -1.50
CA GLY A 84 -6.64 12.27 -2.48
C GLY A 84 -6.29 13.62 -1.85
N THR A 85 -7.05 14.06 -0.84
CA THR A 85 -6.78 15.29 -0.07
C THR A 85 -5.48 15.17 0.70
N VAL A 86 -5.28 14.06 1.43
CA VAL A 86 -4.07 13.83 2.24
C VAL A 86 -2.83 13.81 1.35
N LEU A 87 -2.82 13.00 0.28
CA LEU A 87 -1.69 12.89 -0.64
C LEU A 87 -1.40 14.21 -1.37
N SER A 88 -2.43 14.93 -1.80
CA SER A 88 -2.26 16.25 -2.44
C SER A 88 -1.65 17.27 -1.49
N ASN A 89 -2.04 17.26 -0.22
CA ASN A 89 -1.48 18.16 0.78
C ASN A 89 -0.01 17.84 1.08
N LEU A 90 0.38 16.57 1.08
CA LEU A 90 1.77 16.15 1.17
C LEU A 90 2.59 16.64 -0.04
N ALA A 91 2.08 16.43 -1.25
CA ALA A 91 2.73 16.90 -2.48
C ALA A 91 2.97 18.42 -2.44
N ARG A 92 1.95 19.21 -2.08
CA ARG A 92 2.06 20.68 -1.96
C ARG A 92 3.06 21.12 -0.87
N ARG A 93 3.24 20.34 0.20
CA ARG A 93 4.26 20.59 1.24
C ARG A 93 5.68 20.28 0.78
N GLY A 94 5.83 19.61 -0.38
CA GLY A 94 7.11 19.22 -0.95
C GLY A 94 7.54 17.80 -0.57
N VAL A 95 6.59 16.93 -0.22
CA VAL A 95 6.82 15.48 -0.12
C VAL A 95 6.72 14.89 -1.54
N HIS A 96 7.61 13.96 -1.89
CA HIS A 96 7.59 13.27 -3.16
C HIS A 96 6.55 12.13 -3.12
N VAL A 97 5.36 12.40 -3.65
CA VAL A 97 4.29 11.40 -3.74
C VAL A 97 4.37 10.68 -5.09
N ARG A 98 4.46 9.34 -5.06
CA ARG A 98 4.59 8.44 -6.20
C ARG A 98 3.64 7.25 -6.07
N GLY A 99 2.79 7.02 -7.05
CA GLY A 99 1.78 5.95 -7.02
C GLY A 99 1.76 5.12 -8.29
N LEU A 100 1.52 3.82 -8.17
CA LEU A 100 1.24 2.92 -9.28
C LEU A 100 -0.04 2.13 -9.00
N ILE A 101 -1.13 2.44 -9.70
CA ILE A 101 -2.40 1.75 -9.53
C ILE A 101 -2.66 0.87 -10.75
N TRP A 102 -3.20 -0.33 -10.53
CA TRP A 102 -3.58 -1.19 -11.65
C TRP A 102 -4.68 -0.54 -12.50
N ARG A 103 -4.44 -0.44 -13.81
CA ARG A 103 -5.49 -0.11 -14.77
C ARG A 103 -6.24 -1.38 -15.14
N SER A 104 -7.47 -1.48 -14.67
CA SER A 104 -8.32 -2.64 -14.89
C SER A 104 -8.81 -2.77 -16.33
N HIS A 105 -9.05 -4.00 -16.81
CA HIS A 105 -9.56 -4.24 -18.15
C HIS A 105 -11.02 -3.72 -18.29
N PRO A 106 -11.41 -3.13 -19.44
CA PRO A 106 -12.71 -2.45 -19.62
C PRO A 106 -13.95 -3.27 -19.27
N ASP A 107 -13.90 -4.60 -19.48
CA ASP A 107 -15.04 -5.50 -19.24
C ASP A 107 -15.26 -5.83 -17.75
N GLN A 108 -14.30 -5.53 -16.87
CA GLN A 108 -14.34 -5.98 -15.47
C GLN A 108 -14.64 -4.87 -14.45
N ALA A 109 -14.54 -3.58 -14.81
CA ALA A 109 -14.17 -2.60 -13.77
C ALA A 109 -14.43 -1.12 -14.09
N ARG A 110 -15.46 -0.79 -14.89
CA ARG A 110 -15.77 0.60 -15.28
C ARG A 110 -15.83 1.62 -14.13
N LEU A 111 -16.25 1.22 -12.92
CA LEU A 111 -16.33 2.11 -11.75
C LEU A 111 -14.97 2.29 -11.06
N SER A 112 -14.18 1.23 -10.85
CA SER A 112 -12.87 1.36 -10.19
C SER A 112 -11.82 2.05 -11.06
N GLU A 113 -11.91 1.95 -12.39
CA GLU A 113 -11.03 2.71 -13.29
C GLU A 113 -11.28 4.22 -13.15
N GLN A 114 -12.54 4.65 -13.00
CA GLN A 114 -12.89 6.06 -12.87
C GLN A 114 -12.35 6.67 -11.57
N GLU A 115 -12.48 5.96 -10.45
CA GLU A 115 -11.96 6.42 -9.15
C GLU A 115 -10.42 6.51 -9.15
N ALA A 116 -9.75 5.50 -9.71
CA ALA A 116 -8.29 5.51 -9.83
C ALA A 116 -7.78 6.66 -10.73
N VAL A 117 -8.50 6.95 -11.82
CA VAL A 117 -8.21 8.12 -12.67
C VAL A 117 -8.39 9.42 -11.88
N HIS A 118 -9.49 9.56 -11.13
CA HIS A 118 -9.75 10.78 -10.37
C HIS A 118 -8.71 11.01 -9.27
N LEU A 119 -8.33 9.96 -8.54
CA LEU A 119 -7.24 10.00 -7.57
C LEU A 119 -5.93 10.44 -8.23
N ALA A 120 -5.58 9.83 -9.37
CA ALA A 120 -4.36 10.15 -10.09
C ALA A 120 -4.34 11.62 -10.56
N GLU A 121 -5.41 12.09 -11.19
CA GLU A 121 -5.53 13.48 -11.63
C GLU A 121 -5.40 14.47 -10.46
N THR A 122 -6.10 14.21 -9.36
CA THR A 122 -6.10 15.06 -8.17
C THR A 122 -4.69 15.21 -7.58
N VAL A 123 -3.98 14.09 -7.40
CA VAL A 123 -2.62 14.09 -6.84
C VAL A 123 -1.61 14.67 -7.83
N ASN A 124 -1.75 14.40 -9.13
CA ASN A 124 -0.87 14.93 -10.17
C ASN A 124 -0.98 16.45 -10.30
N GLN A 125 -2.20 17.00 -10.22
CA GLN A 125 -2.42 18.44 -10.20
C GLN A 125 -1.80 19.13 -8.97
N ALA A 126 -1.62 18.38 -7.87
CA ALA A 126 -0.98 18.87 -6.65
C ALA A 126 0.56 18.74 -6.66
N GLY A 127 1.15 18.19 -7.73
CA GLY A 127 2.61 18.00 -7.88
C GLY A 127 3.12 16.60 -7.50
N GLY A 128 2.22 15.66 -7.19
CA GLY A 128 2.56 14.24 -7.10
C GLY A 128 2.65 13.59 -8.48
N GLU A 129 2.93 12.29 -8.50
CA GLU A 129 2.95 11.49 -9.74
C GLU A 129 2.35 10.10 -9.47
N VAL A 130 1.10 9.91 -9.87
CA VAL A 130 0.36 8.66 -9.78
C VAL A 130 0.06 8.20 -11.20
N LEU A 131 0.48 6.97 -11.50
CA LEU A 131 0.33 6.35 -12.81
C LEU A 131 -0.62 5.16 -12.73
N LEU A 132 -1.39 4.98 -13.80
CA LEU A 132 -2.19 3.78 -14.01
C LEU A 132 -1.45 2.85 -14.98
N ASP A 133 -1.35 1.56 -14.65
CA ASP A 133 -0.59 0.60 -15.44
C ASP A 133 -1.33 -0.72 -15.67
N GLU A 134 -1.32 -1.16 -16.93
CA GLU A 134 -1.91 -2.43 -17.41
C GLU A 134 -0.89 -3.36 -18.07
N ARG A 135 0.43 -3.15 -17.86
CA ARG A 135 1.47 -4.00 -18.46
C ARG A 135 1.57 -5.33 -17.73
N VAL A 136 0.57 -6.17 -17.95
CA VAL A 136 0.40 -7.50 -17.36
C VAL A 136 0.16 -8.54 -18.46
N ARG A 137 0.36 -9.82 -18.12
CA ARG A 137 -0.07 -10.91 -19.00
C ARG A 137 -1.60 -10.96 -19.03
N ARG A 138 -2.18 -11.58 -20.06
CA ARG A 138 -3.63 -11.76 -20.20
C ARG A 138 -4.23 -12.33 -18.91
N ALA A 139 -5.30 -11.69 -18.42
CA ALA A 139 -5.97 -12.00 -17.15
C ALA A 139 -5.12 -11.81 -15.87
N GLY A 140 -3.97 -11.14 -15.98
CA GLY A 140 -3.17 -10.72 -14.84
C GLY A 140 -3.60 -9.36 -14.29
N SER A 141 -3.03 -9.01 -13.14
CA SER A 141 -3.17 -7.70 -12.50
C SER A 141 -1.92 -7.33 -11.73
N HIS A 142 -1.76 -6.04 -11.45
CA HIS A 142 -0.90 -5.61 -10.34
C HIS A 142 -1.74 -5.71 -9.07
N HIS A 143 -1.43 -6.68 -8.22
CA HIS A 143 -2.22 -6.99 -7.03
C HIS A 143 -1.51 -6.64 -5.71
N GLN A 144 -0.35 -5.98 -5.80
CA GLN A 144 0.43 -5.56 -4.65
C GLN A 144 -0.27 -4.36 -3.97
N LYS A 145 -0.43 -4.45 -2.65
CA LYS A 145 -0.80 -3.32 -1.79
C LYS A 145 0.41 -3.00 -0.93
N LEU A 146 1.07 -1.90 -1.26
CA LEU A 146 2.29 -1.46 -0.60
C LEU A 146 2.20 0.04 -0.43
N VAL A 147 2.45 0.53 0.78
CA VAL A 147 2.76 1.95 1.02
C VAL A 147 4.12 2.02 1.68
N LEU A 148 5.05 2.77 1.10
CA LEU A 148 6.40 2.96 1.60
C LEU A 148 6.66 4.44 1.87
N LEU A 149 6.97 4.76 3.11
CA LEU A 149 7.26 6.10 3.57
C LEU A 149 8.76 6.19 3.88
N ARG A 150 9.45 7.13 3.22
CA ARG A 150 10.90 7.33 3.37
C ARG A 150 11.22 8.72 3.91
N HIS A 151 12.15 8.78 4.85
CA HIS A 151 12.70 9.98 5.47
C HIS A 151 14.19 10.08 5.13
N PRO A 152 14.57 10.74 4.01
CA PRO A 152 15.98 10.89 3.66
C PRO A 152 16.81 11.51 4.79
N GLY A 153 17.88 10.82 5.22
CA GLY A 153 18.71 11.26 6.35
C GLY A 153 18.15 10.90 7.74
N SER A 154 17.08 10.13 7.81
CA SER A 154 16.53 9.54 9.04
C SER A 154 15.89 8.19 8.73
N GLU A 155 16.68 7.29 8.11
CA GLU A 155 16.20 6.00 7.60
C GLU A 155 15.61 5.08 8.68
N ASP A 156 15.95 5.29 9.95
CA ASP A 156 15.34 4.58 11.09
C ASP A 156 13.85 4.91 11.26
N ASP A 157 13.40 6.06 10.73
CA ASP A 157 11.99 6.47 10.69
C ASP A 157 11.24 5.93 9.46
N ASP A 158 11.92 5.27 8.51
CA ASP A 158 11.28 4.66 7.35
C ASP A 158 10.29 3.57 7.79
N VAL A 159 9.16 3.50 7.10
CA VAL A 159 8.11 2.52 7.38
C VAL A 159 7.43 2.07 6.10
N ALA A 160 7.11 0.77 6.04
CA ALA A 160 6.31 0.21 4.97
C ALA A 160 5.06 -0.48 5.52
N PHE A 161 4.01 -0.46 4.73
CA PHE A 161 2.76 -1.17 4.96
C PHE A 161 2.55 -2.15 3.81
N VAL A 162 2.41 -3.44 4.10
CA VAL A 162 2.23 -4.51 3.10
C VAL A 162 1.19 -5.51 3.56
N GLY A 163 0.24 -5.87 2.71
CA GLY A 163 -0.77 -6.87 3.04
C GLY A 163 -1.91 -6.95 2.05
N GLY A 164 -3.12 -7.20 2.54
CA GLY A 164 -4.33 -7.40 1.72
C GLY A 164 -5.16 -6.14 1.45
N ILE A 165 -4.93 -5.07 2.23
CA ILE A 165 -5.85 -3.92 2.28
C ILE A 165 -5.45 -2.86 1.27
N ASP A 166 -6.27 -2.69 0.22
CA ASP A 166 -6.19 -1.59 -0.74
C ASP A 166 -6.69 -0.26 -0.10
N LEU A 167 -6.20 0.88 -0.60
CA LEU A 167 -6.68 2.21 -0.21
C LEU A 167 -7.98 2.61 -0.94
N CYS A 168 -9.08 1.90 -0.64
CA CYS A 168 -10.36 2.09 -1.30
C CYS A 168 -11.57 1.75 -0.41
N HIS A 169 -12.77 2.11 -0.89
CA HIS A 169 -14.04 1.88 -0.22
C HIS A 169 -14.24 0.43 0.20
N GLY A 170 -14.90 0.15 1.32
CA GLY A 170 -15.31 -1.18 1.75
C GLY A 170 -14.27 -1.91 2.60
N ARG A 171 -13.16 -1.26 2.93
CA ARG A 171 -12.01 -1.87 3.62
C ARG A 171 -11.89 -1.39 5.06
N ALA A 172 -12.43 -0.23 5.41
CA ALA A 172 -12.32 0.43 6.72
C ALA A 172 -13.21 -0.17 7.82
N ASP A 173 -13.27 -1.50 7.91
CA ASP A 173 -13.96 -2.24 8.97
C ASP A 173 -13.09 -2.35 10.24
N ASP A 174 -13.71 -2.76 11.35
CA ASP A 174 -13.07 -3.03 12.63
C ASP A 174 -13.52 -4.38 13.23
N GLU A 175 -13.14 -4.63 14.49
CA GLU A 175 -13.35 -5.91 15.18
C GLU A 175 -14.82 -6.22 15.48
N ASP A 176 -15.70 -5.21 15.43
CA ASP A 176 -17.14 -5.39 15.59
C ASP A 176 -17.81 -5.91 14.31
N HIS A 177 -17.08 -5.88 13.18
CA HIS A 177 -17.53 -6.40 11.88
C HIS A 177 -18.88 -5.83 11.44
N HIS A 178 -19.05 -4.52 11.59
CA HIS A 178 -20.22 -3.80 11.08
C HIS A 178 -20.05 -3.32 9.63
N GLY A 179 -18.85 -3.51 9.06
CA GLY A 179 -18.52 -3.09 7.71
C GLY A 179 -18.10 -1.62 7.62
N ASP A 180 -17.59 -1.28 6.45
CA ASP A 180 -17.17 0.08 6.13
C ASP A 180 -18.37 1.02 5.90
N PRO A 181 -18.42 2.22 6.53
CA PRO A 181 -19.37 3.27 6.21
C PRO A 181 -19.34 3.76 4.75
N GLN A 182 -18.24 3.56 4.03
CA GLN A 182 -18.11 3.75 2.58
C GLN A 182 -18.14 2.37 1.90
N PRO A 183 -19.30 1.72 1.75
CA PRO A 183 -19.37 0.34 1.27
C PRO A 183 -19.08 0.23 -0.23
N VAL A 184 -18.63 -0.95 -0.65
CA VAL A 184 -18.69 -1.37 -2.05
C VAL A 184 -19.97 -2.16 -2.31
N ALA A 185 -20.53 -2.01 -3.51
CA ALA A 185 -21.66 -2.82 -3.94
C ALA A 185 -21.22 -4.29 -4.07
N LEU A 186 -21.73 -5.14 -3.18
CA LEU A 186 -21.68 -6.60 -3.27
C LEU A 186 -23.09 -7.15 -3.47
N ASP A 187 -23.18 -8.48 -3.57
CA ASP A 187 -24.46 -9.19 -3.61
C ASP A 187 -25.30 -8.85 -2.36
N ASP A 188 -26.60 -8.59 -2.55
CA ASP A 188 -27.53 -8.14 -1.51
C ASP A 188 -27.55 -9.06 -0.27
N ARG A 189 -27.18 -10.34 -0.42
CA ARG A 189 -27.07 -11.28 0.72
C ARG A 189 -26.05 -10.88 1.78
N TYR A 190 -25.10 -10.00 1.45
CA TYR A 190 -24.09 -9.49 2.39
C TYR A 190 -24.53 -8.22 3.12
N GLY A 191 -25.72 -7.71 2.82
CA GLY A 191 -26.26 -6.50 3.44
C GLY A 191 -25.65 -5.21 2.90
N PRO A 192 -26.07 -4.05 3.44
CA PRO A 192 -25.67 -2.73 2.93
C PRO A 192 -24.22 -2.35 3.24
N THR A 193 -23.66 -2.91 4.32
CA THR A 193 -22.28 -2.69 4.77
C THR A 193 -21.63 -4.04 5.08
N PRO A 194 -21.20 -4.79 4.05
CA PRO A 194 -20.58 -6.10 4.24
C PRO A 194 -19.32 -6.01 5.14
N PRO A 195 -19.16 -6.90 6.13
CA PRO A 195 -17.95 -6.93 6.95
C PRO A 195 -16.72 -7.33 6.12
N TRP A 196 -15.57 -6.78 6.47
CA TRP A 196 -14.30 -7.02 5.80
C TRP A 196 -13.19 -7.31 6.82
N HIS A 197 -12.80 -8.58 6.93
CA HIS A 197 -11.65 -8.99 7.73
C HIS A 197 -10.41 -9.13 6.86
N ASP A 198 -9.35 -8.40 7.21
CA ASP A 198 -8.07 -8.44 6.51
C ASP A 198 -6.93 -7.93 7.42
N VAL A 199 -5.68 -8.04 6.97
CA VAL A 199 -4.47 -7.68 7.72
C VAL A 199 -3.49 -6.91 6.84
N GLN A 200 -2.89 -5.87 7.41
CA GLN A 200 -1.74 -5.17 6.87
C GLN A 200 -0.55 -5.31 7.84
N LEU A 201 0.64 -5.55 7.34
CA LEU A 201 1.87 -5.52 8.16
C LEU A 201 2.48 -4.13 8.11
N GLN A 202 2.78 -3.55 9.27
CA GLN A 202 3.71 -2.43 9.39
C GLN A 202 5.12 -2.97 9.61
N ILE A 203 6.05 -2.53 8.78
CA ILE A 203 7.43 -3.02 8.76
C ILE A 203 8.39 -1.84 8.91
N ARG A 204 9.37 -1.99 9.79
CA ARG A 204 10.54 -1.10 9.94
C ARG A 204 11.83 -1.92 9.97
N GLY A 205 12.95 -1.31 9.61
CA GLY A 205 14.27 -1.93 9.61
C GLY A 205 14.72 -2.41 8.22
N PRO A 206 15.70 -3.33 8.14
CA PRO A 206 16.42 -3.63 6.90
C PRO A 206 15.54 -4.07 5.73
N ALA A 207 14.38 -4.69 5.96
CA ALA A 207 13.42 -5.10 4.93
C ALA A 207 12.88 -3.93 4.09
N ILE A 208 12.92 -2.70 4.60
CA ILE A 208 12.54 -1.50 3.83
C ILE A 208 13.32 -1.40 2.53
N GLY A 209 14.62 -1.71 2.53
CA GLY A 209 15.43 -1.65 1.32
C GLY A 209 15.03 -2.68 0.26
N ASP A 210 14.37 -3.77 0.66
CA ASP A 210 13.86 -4.80 -0.26
C ASP A 210 12.50 -4.36 -0.83
N LEU A 211 11.64 -3.78 0.01
CA LEU A 211 10.35 -3.23 -0.41
C LEU A 211 10.50 -1.98 -1.30
N ALA A 212 11.58 -1.23 -1.11
CA ALA A 212 11.94 -0.10 -1.97
C ALA A 212 12.61 -0.53 -3.28
N TRP A 213 12.93 -1.82 -3.46
CA TRP A 213 13.56 -2.30 -4.67
C TRP A 213 12.53 -2.40 -5.80
N THR A 214 12.68 -1.52 -6.78
CA THR A 214 11.85 -1.46 -8.00
C THR A 214 12.72 -1.56 -9.23
#